data_AF-A0A538DPA9-F1
#
_entry.id   AF-A0A538DPA9-F1
#
_cell.length_a   1.000
_cell.length_b   1.000
_cell.length_c   1.000
_cell.angle_alpha   90.00
_cell.angle_beta   90.00
_cell.angle_gamma   90.00
#
_symmetry.space_group_name_H-M   'P 1'
#
loop_
_entity.id
_entity.type
_entity.pdbx_description
1 polymer ?
#
loop_
_entity_poly.entity_id
_entity_poly.type
_entity_poly.pdbx_seq_one_letter_code
_entity_poly.pdbx_strand_id
1 'polypeptide(L)'
;MRTIAVFLLVVGALSALGFARHEQRVREQDQLATIASDLAGRRVGVRCPGFLSSLVDTRGEAGRVRFDASGRPANYTDLSPQTCKALRHLDHVDFTCLAHGNCGFTQFDAAWAAHTLAHEAFHLRGFQDEGVTECYALQNTAFVAERLGVPVPQAEKLQQWIYVRGYPNEPEEYHSAQCYSGGPLDLRPNVAKFP
;
A
#
# COMPACT_ATOMS: atom_id res chain seq x y z
N MET A 1 43.28 19.02 17.15
CA MET A 1 43.25 18.56 15.74
C MET A 1 42.64 17.17 15.57
N ARG A 2 43.12 16.11 16.26
CA ARG A 2 42.51 14.75 16.15
C ARG A 2 41.03 14.69 16.51
N THR A 3 40.60 15.39 17.56
CA THR A 3 39.19 15.44 17.98
C THR A 3 38.27 16.12 16.95
N ILE A 4 38.73 17.20 16.34
CA ILE A 4 38.02 17.91 15.26
C ILE A 4 37.91 17.01 14.01
N ALA A 5 39.00 16.32 13.64
CA ALA A 5 38.98 15.40 12.51
C ALA A 5 38.02 14.22 12.74
N VAL A 6 38.02 13.62 13.95
CA VAL A 6 37.07 12.56 14.31
C VAL A 6 35.63 13.08 14.28
N PHE A 7 35.37 14.27 14.82
CA PHE A 7 34.04 14.87 14.79
C PHE A 7 33.55 15.11 13.36
N LEU A 8 34.38 15.69 12.49
CA LEU A 8 34.04 15.91 11.08
C LEU A 8 33.79 14.60 10.33
N LEU A 9 34.56 13.55 10.60
CA LEU A 9 34.33 12.22 10.02
C LEU A 9 32.99 11.63 10.45
N VAL A 10 32.64 11.73 11.74
CA VAL A 10 31.35 11.25 12.24
C VAL A 10 30.19 12.03 11.64
N VAL A 11 30.26 13.36 11.61
CA VAL A 11 29.22 14.21 11.01
C VAL A 11 29.08 13.94 9.50
N GLY A 12 30.20 13.78 8.79
CA GLY A 12 30.21 13.42 7.38
C GLY A 12 29.53 12.07 7.12
N ALA A 13 29.88 11.05 7.91
CA ALA A 13 29.27 9.72 7.80
C ALA A 13 27.77 9.71 8.11
N LEU A 14 27.32 10.43 9.15
CA LEU A 14 25.91 10.56 9.48
C LEU A 14 25.12 11.31 8.40
N SER A 15 25.72 12.36 7.82
CA SER A 15 25.11 13.12 6.73
C SER A 15 24.97 12.27 5.47
N ALA A 16 26.00 11.50 5.11
CA ALA A 16 25.96 10.57 3.98
C ALA A 16 24.91 9.48 4.18
N LEU A 17 24.81 8.90 5.38
CA LEU A 17 23.78 7.92 5.71
C LEU A 17 22.36 8.51 5.63
N GLY A 18 22.19 9.74 6.14
CA GLY A 18 20.93 10.48 6.06
C GLY A 18 20.51 10.74 4.62
N PHE A 19 21.44 11.17 3.78
CA PHE A 19 21.22 11.41 2.35
C PHE A 19 20.85 10.13 1.60
N ALA A 20 21.61 9.04 1.79
CA ALA A 20 21.32 7.75 1.17
C ALA A 20 19.92 7.22 1.52
N ARG A 21 19.54 7.29 2.80
CA ARG A 21 18.18 6.91 3.25
C ARG A 21 17.10 7.82 2.67
N HIS A 22 17.40 9.11 2.50
CA HIS A 22 16.46 10.04 1.89
C HIS A 22 16.22 9.70 0.43
N GLU A 23 17.29 9.51 -0.36
CA GLU A 23 17.16 9.12 -1.77
C GLU A 23 16.42 7.80 -1.94
N GLN A 24 16.73 6.81 -1.11
CA GLN A 24 16.04 5.52 -1.15
C GLN A 24 14.54 5.69 -0.93
N ARG A 25 14.13 6.47 0.09
CA ARG A 25 12.72 6.77 0.35
C ARG A 25 12.04 7.50 -0.81
N VAL A 26 12.74 8.43 -1.46
CA VAL A 26 12.18 9.15 -2.62
C VAL A 26 11.92 8.18 -3.77
N ARG A 27 12.89 7.31 -4.10
CA ARG A 27 12.71 6.28 -5.15
C ARG A 27 11.55 5.33 -4.84
N GLU A 28 11.45 4.87 -3.59
CA GLU A 28 10.34 4.03 -3.13
C GLU A 28 8.99 4.74 -3.31
N GLN A 29 8.89 5.99 -2.84
CA GLN A 29 7.67 6.78 -3.01
C GLN A 29 7.32 7.03 -4.48
N ASP A 30 8.30 7.25 -5.35
CA ASP A 30 8.07 7.47 -6.78
C ASP A 30 7.54 6.20 -7.48
N GLN A 31 8.06 5.02 -7.09
CA GLN A 31 7.54 3.74 -7.58
C GLN A 31 6.09 3.52 -7.11
N LEU A 32 5.81 3.72 -5.82
CA LEU A 32 4.45 3.60 -5.27
C LEU A 32 3.50 4.62 -5.89
N ALA A 33 3.95 5.86 -6.10
CA ALA A 33 3.19 6.91 -6.76
C ALA A 33 2.84 6.58 -8.21
N THR A 34 3.74 5.91 -8.93
CA THR A 34 3.47 5.44 -10.29
C THR A 34 2.34 4.41 -10.29
N ILE A 35 2.44 3.41 -9.41
CA ILE A 35 1.42 2.35 -9.27
C ILE A 35 0.06 2.94 -8.85
N ALA A 36 0.06 3.83 -7.85
CA ALA A 36 -1.15 4.51 -7.41
C ALA A 36 -1.75 5.41 -8.51
N SER A 37 -0.91 6.06 -9.33
CA SER A 37 -1.38 6.89 -10.45
C SER A 37 -2.08 6.07 -11.53
N ASP A 38 -1.60 4.85 -11.79
CA ASP A 38 -2.22 3.92 -12.75
C ASP A 38 -3.65 3.56 -12.32
N LEU A 39 -3.87 3.30 -11.03
CA LEU A 39 -5.20 3.00 -10.47
C LEU A 39 -6.09 4.25 -10.34
N ALA A 40 -5.49 5.36 -9.88
CA ALA A 40 -6.19 6.63 -9.67
C ALA A 40 -6.62 7.31 -10.99
N GLY A 41 -6.03 6.91 -12.12
CA GLY A 41 -6.29 7.52 -13.44
C GLY A 41 -5.78 8.96 -13.56
N ARG A 42 -4.91 9.39 -12.62
CA ARG A 42 -4.32 10.73 -12.58
C ARG A 42 -2.99 10.68 -11.83
N ARG A 43 -2.12 11.66 -12.08
CA ARG A 43 -0.85 11.76 -11.35
C ARG A 43 -1.09 12.10 -9.89
N VAL A 44 -0.60 11.24 -9.00
CA VAL A 44 -0.69 11.35 -7.54
C VAL A 44 0.65 11.00 -6.90
N GLY A 45 0.85 11.43 -5.66
CA GLY A 45 2.00 11.08 -4.84
C GLY A 45 1.67 10.03 -3.80
N VAL A 46 2.70 9.36 -3.29
CA VAL A 46 2.63 8.52 -2.08
C VAL A 46 3.68 9.05 -1.11
N ARG A 47 3.30 9.22 0.16
CA ARG A 47 4.21 9.70 1.19
C ARG A 47 4.41 8.66 2.27
N CYS A 48 5.68 8.33 2.48
CA CYS A 48 6.14 7.48 3.56
C CYS A 48 6.84 8.34 4.61
N PRO A 49 6.54 8.18 5.90
CA PRO A 49 7.18 8.97 6.94
C PRO A 49 8.69 8.68 7.00
N GLY A 50 9.47 9.74 7.23
CA GLY A 50 10.89 9.59 7.55
C GLY A 50 11.10 9.02 8.96
N PHE A 51 12.32 8.57 9.26
CA PHE A 51 12.67 7.91 10.52
C PHE A 51 12.20 8.66 11.79
N LEU A 52 12.40 9.99 11.85
CA LEU A 52 11.96 10.77 13.01
C LEU A 52 10.43 10.92 13.08
N SER A 53 9.77 11.00 11.92
CA SER A 53 8.30 11.08 11.85
C SER A 53 7.65 9.76 12.25
N SER A 54 8.27 8.62 11.94
CA SER A 54 7.76 7.31 12.36
C SER A 54 7.86 7.05 13.86
N LEU A 55 8.75 7.74 14.58
CA LEU A 55 8.89 7.60 16.04
C LEU A 55 7.79 8.36 16.82
N VAL A 56 7.13 9.32 16.18
CA VAL A 56 6.07 10.14 16.77
C VAL A 56 4.70 9.88 16.13
N ASP A 57 4.62 8.86 15.28
CA ASP A 57 3.35 8.50 14.67
C ASP A 57 2.44 7.84 15.71
N THR A 58 1.31 8.49 15.94
CA THR A 58 0.28 8.08 16.91
C THR A 58 -1.00 7.64 16.22
N ARG A 59 -1.00 7.58 14.88
CA ARG A 59 -2.15 7.22 14.07
C ARG A 59 -2.20 5.71 13.89
N GLY A 60 -3.40 5.14 14.01
CA GLY A 60 -3.64 3.70 13.84
C GLY A 60 -3.99 3.28 12.41
N GLU A 61 -4.23 4.25 11.51
CA GLU A 61 -4.62 4.01 10.11
C GLU A 61 -3.44 3.52 9.27
N ALA A 62 -3.65 2.52 8.41
CA ALA A 62 -2.62 1.97 7.53
C ALA A 62 -2.26 2.92 6.35
N GLY A 63 -3.21 3.76 5.95
CA GLY A 63 -3.10 4.79 4.92
C GLY A 63 -4.22 5.82 5.09
N ARG A 64 -4.11 6.96 4.40
CA ARG A 64 -5.19 7.95 4.32
C ARG A 64 -5.05 8.91 3.14
N VAL A 65 -6.20 9.31 2.60
CA VAL A 65 -6.33 10.43 1.67
C VAL A 65 -7.18 11.52 2.31
N ARG A 66 -6.75 12.77 2.17
CA ARG A 66 -7.54 13.92 2.62
C ARG A 66 -8.47 14.38 1.51
N PHE A 67 -9.74 14.57 1.85
CA PHE A 67 -10.71 15.23 0.99
C PHE A 67 -10.96 16.67 1.45
N ASP A 68 -11.16 17.59 0.50
CA ASP A 68 -11.58 18.95 0.80
C ASP A 68 -13.09 19.07 1.03
N ALA A 69 -13.56 20.27 1.39
CA ALA A 69 -14.99 20.52 1.65
C ALA A 69 -15.90 20.29 0.42
N SER A 70 -15.34 20.20 -0.78
CA SER A 70 -16.06 19.89 -2.02
C SER A 70 -16.00 18.41 -2.39
N GLY A 71 -15.41 17.56 -1.53
CA GLY A 71 -15.27 16.13 -1.78
C GLY A 71 -14.16 15.79 -2.78
N ARG A 72 -13.22 16.70 -3.04
CA ARG A 72 -12.08 16.41 -3.93
C ARG A 72 -10.90 15.84 -3.14
N PRO A 73 -10.30 14.72 -3.59
CA PRO A 73 -9.13 14.17 -2.92
C PRO A 73 -7.90 15.06 -3.14
N ALA A 74 -7.01 15.07 -2.15
CA ALA A 74 -5.66 15.57 -2.30
C ALA A 74 -4.92 14.85 -3.44
N ASN A 75 -3.78 15.41 -3.87
CA ASN A 75 -2.93 14.80 -4.88
C ASN A 75 -1.97 13.75 -4.29
N TYR A 76 -2.18 13.26 -3.06
CA TYR A 76 -1.29 12.28 -2.44
C TYR A 76 -1.96 11.39 -1.38
N THR A 77 -1.37 10.20 -1.26
CA THR A 77 -1.29 9.25 -0.15
C THR A 77 -0.51 9.68 1.10
N ASP A 78 -0.99 9.57 2.33
CA ASP A 78 -0.08 9.42 3.50
C ASP A 78 -0.21 7.98 4.02
N LEU A 79 0.85 7.17 3.90
CA LEU A 79 0.88 5.77 4.37
C LEU A 79 1.57 5.65 5.73
N SER A 80 1.17 4.66 6.51
CA SER A 80 1.83 4.36 7.80
C SER A 80 3.27 3.90 7.60
N PRO A 81 4.16 4.05 8.60
CA PRO A 81 5.51 3.50 8.57
C PRO A 81 5.53 2.01 8.30
N GLN A 82 4.59 1.26 8.89
CA GLN A 82 4.45 -0.19 8.75
C GLN A 82 4.08 -0.56 7.32
N THR A 83 3.05 0.07 6.75
CA THR A 83 2.62 -0.14 5.36
C THR A 83 3.75 0.12 4.38
N CYS A 84 4.43 1.26 4.51
CA CYS A 84 5.58 1.58 3.65
C CYS A 84 6.72 0.57 3.78
N LYS A 85 7.01 0.09 4.99
CA LYS A 85 8.03 -0.94 5.22
C LYS A 85 7.63 -2.26 4.57
N ALA A 86 6.38 -2.68 4.72
CA ALA A 86 5.87 -3.92 4.13
C ALA A 86 5.88 -3.87 2.60
N LEU A 87 5.41 -2.76 2.00
CA LEU A 87 5.45 -2.54 0.54
C LEU A 87 6.87 -2.61 -0.04
N ARG A 88 7.85 -2.00 0.65
CA ARG A 88 9.26 -2.01 0.22
C ARG A 88 9.85 -3.41 0.11
N HIS A 89 9.41 -4.34 0.95
CA HIS A 89 9.97 -5.68 1.05
C HIS A 89 9.04 -6.74 0.45
N LEU A 90 7.98 -6.34 -0.26
CA LEU A 90 6.94 -7.25 -0.74
C LEU A 90 7.49 -8.34 -1.67
N ASP A 91 8.43 -7.98 -2.53
CA ASP A 91 9.16 -8.88 -3.44
C ASP A 91 10.04 -9.91 -2.73
N HIS A 92 10.42 -9.65 -1.49
CA HIS A 92 11.25 -10.54 -0.67
C HIS A 92 10.42 -11.49 0.21
N VAL A 93 9.09 -11.34 0.23
CA VAL A 93 8.21 -12.19 1.04
C VAL A 93 7.89 -13.49 0.31
N ASP A 94 8.16 -14.62 0.97
CA ASP A 94 7.78 -15.93 0.44
C ASP A 94 6.28 -16.20 0.66
N PHE A 95 5.55 -16.21 -0.46
CA PHE A 95 4.12 -16.49 -0.54
C PHE A 95 3.78 -17.95 -0.92
N THR A 96 4.75 -18.87 -0.94
CA THR A 96 4.49 -20.30 -1.21
C THR A 96 3.49 -20.92 -0.23
N CYS A 97 3.42 -20.39 0.99
CA CYS A 97 2.43 -20.75 2.00
C CYS A 97 0.97 -20.61 1.52
N LEU A 98 0.68 -19.76 0.52
CA LEU A 98 -0.67 -19.57 -0.02
C LEU A 98 -1.20 -20.86 -0.62
N ALA A 99 -0.33 -21.68 -1.23
CA ALA A 99 -0.72 -22.97 -1.80
C ALA A 99 -1.05 -24.02 -0.73
N HIS A 100 -0.52 -23.85 0.49
CA HIS A 100 -0.67 -24.79 1.59
C HIS A 100 -1.66 -24.32 2.66
N GLY A 101 -2.20 -23.09 2.53
CA GLY A 101 -3.16 -22.52 3.47
C GLY A 101 -2.59 -22.25 4.86
N ASN A 102 -1.26 -22.08 4.99
CA ASN A 102 -0.56 -21.96 6.27
C ASN A 102 0.22 -20.65 6.39
N CYS A 103 -0.15 -19.61 5.63
CA CYS A 103 0.49 -18.30 5.74
C CYS A 103 0.29 -17.69 7.12
N GLY A 104 1.35 -17.04 7.61
CA GLY A 104 1.36 -16.36 8.89
C GLY A 104 1.16 -14.85 8.77
N PHE A 105 1.37 -14.17 9.90
CA PHE A 105 1.21 -12.73 10.02
C PHE A 105 2.11 -11.94 9.06
N THR A 106 3.37 -12.35 8.86
CA THR A 106 4.29 -11.64 7.96
C THR A 106 3.77 -11.56 6.52
N GLN A 107 3.24 -12.66 6.00
CA GLN A 107 2.66 -12.68 4.66
C GLN A 107 1.36 -11.88 4.62
N PHE A 108 0.56 -11.95 5.69
CA PHE A 108 -0.68 -11.17 5.76
C PHE A 108 -0.39 -9.68 5.76
N ASP A 109 0.53 -9.19 6.61
CA ASP A 109 0.96 -7.80 6.69
C ASP A 109 1.46 -7.28 5.33
N ALA A 110 2.28 -8.08 4.63
CA ALA A 110 2.77 -7.74 3.31
C ALA A 110 1.65 -7.66 2.25
N ALA A 111 0.76 -8.65 2.23
CA ALA A 111 -0.39 -8.67 1.34
C ALA A 111 -1.37 -7.52 1.63
N TRP A 112 -1.62 -7.23 2.91
CA TRP A 112 -2.48 -6.16 3.38
C TRP A 112 -1.90 -4.79 3.01
N ALA A 113 -0.59 -4.62 3.03
CA ALA A 113 0.05 -3.38 2.61
C ALA A 113 -0.14 -3.12 1.11
N ALA A 114 -0.03 -4.15 0.26
CA ALA A 114 -0.36 -4.05 -1.17
C ALA A 114 -1.83 -3.68 -1.40
N HIS A 115 -2.73 -4.32 -0.64
CA HIS A 115 -4.15 -4.01 -0.63
C HIS A 115 -4.44 -2.56 -0.20
N THR A 116 -3.80 -2.08 0.88
CA THR A 116 -3.91 -0.70 1.38
C THR A 116 -3.51 0.31 0.30
N LEU A 117 -2.42 0.08 -0.44
CA LEU A 117 -2.05 0.99 -1.53
C LEU A 117 -3.13 1.03 -2.63
N ALA A 118 -3.75 -0.11 -2.96
CA ALA A 118 -4.86 -0.15 -3.90
C ALA A 118 -6.07 0.65 -3.39
N HIS A 119 -6.42 0.47 -2.11
CA HIS A 119 -7.50 1.19 -1.42
C HIS A 119 -7.29 2.71 -1.50
N GLU A 120 -6.14 3.19 -1.04
CA GLU A 120 -5.84 4.62 -1.06
C GLU A 120 -5.76 5.19 -2.48
N ALA A 121 -5.40 4.38 -3.48
CA ALA A 121 -5.41 4.81 -4.88
C ALA A 121 -6.84 5.04 -5.41
N PHE A 122 -7.83 4.28 -4.94
CA PHE A 122 -9.24 4.53 -5.28
C PHE A 122 -9.81 5.74 -4.55
N HIS A 123 -9.39 6.02 -3.31
CA HIS A 123 -9.67 7.32 -2.70
C HIS A 123 -9.09 8.48 -3.51
N LEU A 124 -7.85 8.35 -3.98
CA LEU A 124 -7.19 9.34 -4.84
C LEU A 124 -7.88 9.54 -6.19
N ARG A 125 -8.62 8.54 -6.67
CA ARG A 125 -9.50 8.62 -7.84
C ARG A 125 -10.77 9.43 -7.57
N GLY A 126 -11.18 9.58 -6.31
CA GLY A 126 -12.32 10.37 -5.88
C GLY A 126 -13.45 9.59 -5.22
N PHE A 127 -13.27 8.28 -4.95
CA PHE A 127 -14.26 7.50 -4.21
C PHE A 127 -14.10 7.79 -2.72
N GLN A 128 -15.13 8.33 -2.07
CA GLN A 128 -15.13 8.64 -0.63
C GLN A 128 -15.79 7.56 0.21
N ASP A 129 -16.62 6.73 -0.42
CA ASP A 129 -17.31 5.64 0.26
C ASP A 129 -16.32 4.49 0.50
N GLU A 130 -16.13 4.12 1.77
CA GLU A 130 -15.18 3.09 2.21
C GLU A 130 -15.50 1.74 1.56
N GLY A 131 -16.77 1.29 1.60
CA GLY A 131 -17.17 0.02 1.01
C GLY A 131 -17.03 -0.08 -0.51
N VAL A 132 -17.28 1.02 -1.24
CA VAL A 132 -17.00 1.09 -2.68
C VAL A 132 -15.49 1.04 -2.94
N THR A 133 -14.72 1.82 -2.18
CA THR A 133 -13.25 1.90 -2.31
C THR A 133 -12.60 0.55 -2.02
N GLU A 134 -13.02 -0.09 -0.93
CA GLU A 134 -12.58 -1.41 -0.51
C GLU A 134 -12.89 -2.47 -1.57
N CYS A 135 -14.11 -2.48 -2.11
CA CYS A 135 -14.47 -3.42 -3.16
C CYS A 135 -13.57 -3.33 -4.40
N TYR A 136 -13.24 -2.10 -4.82
CA TYR A 136 -12.34 -1.89 -5.93
C TYR A 136 -10.88 -2.22 -5.59
N ALA A 137 -10.45 -1.98 -4.34
CA ALA A 137 -9.13 -2.36 -3.84
C ALA A 137 -8.93 -3.87 -3.84
N LEU A 138 -9.94 -4.64 -3.41
CA LEU A 138 -9.93 -6.10 -3.43
C LEU A 138 -9.67 -6.63 -4.85
N GLN A 139 -10.27 -6.02 -5.86
CA GLN A 139 -10.12 -6.41 -7.27
C GLN A 139 -8.78 -6.03 -7.89
N ASN A 140 -8.03 -5.12 -7.25
CA ASN A 140 -6.76 -4.57 -7.74
C ASN A 140 -5.56 -4.84 -6.82
N THR A 141 -5.72 -5.68 -5.80
CA THR A 141 -4.63 -6.05 -4.88
C THR A 141 -3.50 -6.79 -5.61
N ALA A 142 -3.85 -7.71 -6.52
CA ALA A 142 -2.90 -8.43 -7.36
C ALA A 142 -2.13 -7.48 -8.28
N PHE A 143 -2.81 -6.48 -8.87
CA PHE A 143 -2.15 -5.47 -9.70
C PHE A 143 -1.03 -4.75 -8.93
N VAL A 144 -1.30 -4.31 -7.70
CA VAL A 144 -0.28 -3.68 -6.87
C VAL A 144 0.87 -4.65 -6.57
N ALA A 145 0.55 -5.87 -6.13
CA ALA A 145 1.55 -6.87 -5.78
C ALA A 145 2.46 -7.24 -6.96
N GLU A 146 1.89 -7.40 -8.16
CA GLU A 146 2.61 -7.67 -9.40
C GLU A 146 3.57 -6.55 -9.75
N ARG A 147 3.10 -5.29 -9.68
CA ARG A 147 3.92 -4.11 -9.99
C ARG A 147 5.06 -3.89 -8.99
N LEU A 148 4.96 -4.53 -7.82
CA LEU A 148 5.99 -4.56 -6.78
C LEU A 148 6.83 -5.83 -6.79
N GLY A 149 6.67 -6.71 -7.79
CA GLY A 149 7.59 -7.84 -8.02
C GLY A 149 7.07 -9.21 -7.58
N VAL A 150 5.86 -9.32 -7.04
CA VAL A 150 5.25 -10.63 -6.77
C VAL A 150 4.88 -11.29 -8.10
N PRO A 151 5.25 -12.56 -8.35
CA PRO A 151 4.90 -13.20 -9.61
C PRO A 151 3.37 -13.33 -9.77
N VAL A 152 2.87 -13.16 -10.99
CA VAL A 152 1.42 -13.08 -11.31
C VAL A 152 0.59 -14.20 -10.64
N PRO A 153 0.95 -15.50 -10.74
CA PRO A 153 0.14 -16.56 -10.13
C PRO A 153 0.06 -16.46 -8.59
N GLN A 154 1.10 -15.93 -7.95
CA GLN A 154 1.13 -15.69 -6.51
C GLN A 154 0.32 -14.44 -6.15
N ALA A 155 0.42 -13.37 -6.95
CA ALA A 155 -0.33 -12.14 -6.73
C ALA A 155 -1.85 -12.36 -6.84
N GLU A 156 -2.30 -13.18 -7.80
CA GLU A 156 -3.71 -13.57 -7.91
C GLU A 156 -4.19 -14.37 -6.70
N LYS A 157 -3.37 -15.32 -6.20
CA LYS A 157 -3.67 -16.07 -4.97
C LYS A 157 -3.67 -15.18 -3.74
N LEU A 158 -2.79 -14.20 -3.68
CA LEU A 158 -2.69 -13.20 -2.62
C LEU A 158 -3.97 -12.35 -2.60
N GLN A 159 -4.42 -11.85 -3.75
CA GLN A 159 -5.69 -11.11 -3.89
C GLN A 159 -6.88 -11.94 -3.40
N GLN A 160 -6.98 -13.20 -3.84
CA GLN A 160 -8.03 -14.10 -3.35
C GLN A 160 -7.94 -14.36 -1.85
N TRP A 161 -6.72 -14.48 -1.31
CA TRP A 161 -6.51 -14.69 0.11
C TRP A 161 -6.94 -13.47 0.94
N ILE A 162 -6.61 -12.26 0.51
CA ILE A 162 -7.10 -11.02 1.14
C ILE A 162 -8.63 -10.95 1.11
N TYR A 163 -9.26 -11.31 0.00
CA TYR A 163 -10.71 -11.33 -0.09
C TYR A 163 -11.38 -12.35 0.83
N VAL A 164 -10.83 -13.56 0.96
CA VAL A 164 -11.45 -14.63 1.76
C VAL A 164 -11.10 -14.52 3.24
N ARG A 165 -9.94 -13.95 3.58
CA ARG A 165 -9.40 -13.99 4.95
C ARG A 165 -9.16 -12.62 5.56
N GLY A 166 -8.99 -11.57 4.75
CA GLY A 166 -8.85 -10.19 5.21
C GLY A 166 -10.20 -9.51 5.30
N TYR A 167 -10.84 -9.27 4.14
CA TYR A 167 -12.08 -8.51 3.99
C TYR A 167 -13.20 -8.84 5.00
N PRO A 168 -13.50 -10.12 5.33
CA PRO A 168 -14.53 -10.44 6.32
C PRO A 168 -14.26 -9.91 7.75
N ASN A 169 -13.03 -9.49 8.04
CA ASN A 169 -12.65 -8.92 9.34
C ASN A 169 -12.60 -7.38 9.34
N GLU A 170 -12.85 -6.74 8.21
CA GLU A 170 -12.94 -5.28 8.15
C GLU A 170 -14.19 -4.76 8.87
N PRO A 171 -14.16 -3.52 9.41
CA PRO A 171 -15.32 -2.86 9.99
C PRO A 171 -16.48 -2.74 8.99
N GLU A 172 -17.73 -2.71 9.47
CA GLU A 172 -18.94 -2.71 8.64
C GLU A 172 -18.95 -1.60 7.56
N GLU A 173 -18.38 -0.42 7.84
CA GLU A 173 -18.29 0.67 6.87
C GLU A 173 -17.47 0.34 5.60
N TYR A 174 -16.55 -0.62 5.69
CA TYR A 174 -15.76 -1.13 4.56
C TYR A 174 -16.51 -2.21 3.76
N HIS A 175 -17.69 -2.66 4.21
CA HIS A 175 -18.48 -3.65 3.48
C HIS A 175 -19.49 -2.97 2.57
N SER A 176 -19.64 -3.54 1.37
CA SER A 176 -20.72 -3.16 0.46
C SER A 176 -21.48 -4.39 -0.02
N ALA A 177 -22.81 -4.37 0.13
CA ALA A 177 -23.70 -5.41 -0.41
C ALA A 177 -23.65 -5.51 -1.95
N GLN A 178 -23.05 -4.53 -2.63
CA GLN A 178 -22.85 -4.51 -4.08
C GLN A 178 -21.53 -5.15 -4.51
N CYS A 179 -20.68 -5.55 -3.55
CA CYS A 179 -19.35 -6.12 -3.79
C CYS A 179 -19.38 -7.64 -3.92
N TYR A 180 -19.71 -8.13 -5.12
CA TYR A 180 -19.70 -9.56 -5.44
C TYR A 180 -19.50 -9.79 -6.93
N SER A 181 -19.13 -11.01 -7.31
CA SER A 181 -18.94 -11.43 -8.71
C SER A 181 -20.17 -11.17 -9.57
N GLY A 182 -20.01 -10.39 -10.64
CA GLY A 182 -21.10 -9.94 -11.52
C GLY A 182 -22.02 -8.88 -10.91
N GLY A 183 -21.69 -8.36 -9.72
CA GLY A 183 -22.44 -7.33 -9.02
C GLY A 183 -22.16 -5.91 -9.52
N PRO A 184 -22.87 -4.89 -8.98
CA PRO A 184 -22.72 -3.51 -9.43
C PRO A 184 -21.31 -2.92 -9.24
N LEU A 185 -20.53 -3.43 -8.28
CA LEU A 185 -19.14 -3.00 -8.04
C LEU A 185 -18.10 -3.93 -8.65
N ASP A 186 -18.49 -4.97 -9.39
CA ASP A 186 -17.55 -5.75 -10.18
C ASP A 186 -17.03 -4.89 -11.35
N LEU A 187 -15.72 -4.64 -11.37
CA LEU A 187 -15.04 -3.87 -12.42
C LEU A 187 -14.91 -4.68 -13.72
N ARG A 188 -15.07 -6.00 -13.65
CA ARG A 188 -14.91 -6.95 -14.77
C ARG A 188 -16.05 -7.98 -14.80
N PRO A 189 -17.33 -7.55 -14.87
CA PRO A 189 -18.47 -8.45 -14.71
C PRO A 189 -18.62 -9.47 -15.85
N ASN A 190 -17.95 -9.23 -16.99
CA ASN A 190 -17.93 -10.14 -18.13
C ASN A 190 -16.87 -11.26 -17.99
N VAL A 191 -16.08 -11.25 -16.93
CA VAL A 191 -15.05 -12.26 -16.65
C VAL A 191 -15.48 -13.03 -15.41
N ALA A 192 -15.44 -14.37 -15.48
CA ALA A 192 -15.72 -15.24 -14.33
C ALA A 192 -14.54 -15.27 -13.33
N LYS A 193 -14.04 -14.09 -12.94
CA LYS A 193 -12.91 -13.89 -12.03
C LYS A 193 -13.21 -12.70 -11.14
N PHE A 194 -13.43 -12.99 -9.86
CA PHE A 194 -13.67 -12.01 -8.81
C PHE A 194 -12.97 -12.46 -7.51
N PRO A 195 -12.44 -11.52 -6.71
CA PRO A 195 -12.24 -10.13 -7.08
C PRO A 195 -11.20 -10.01 -8.20
#